data_AF-K2B9T3-F1
#
_entry.id   AF-K2B9T3-F1
#
_cell.length_a   1.000
_cell.length_b   1.000
_cell.length_c   1.000
_cell.angle_alpha   90.00
_cell.angle_beta   90.00
_cell.angle_gamma   90.00
#
_symmetry.space_group_name_H-M   'P 1'
#
loop_
_entity.id
_entity.type
_entity.pdbx_description
1 polymer ?
#
loop_
_entity_poly.entity_id
_entity_poly.type
_entity_poly.pdbx_seq_one_letter_code
_entity_poly.pdbx_strand_id
1 'polypeptide(L)' 'MKDFLSVVKKFIEQKGFKEKLSSIGESNMRQVGRDLASGKITLDQAIDLFLKERDYKYLVGRKEREELAKMLK' A
#
# COMPACT_ATOMS: atom_id res chain seq x y z
N MET A 1 15.89 -1.97 1.92
CA MET A 1 14.52 -2.31 1.48
C MET A 1 13.73 -1.01 1.41
N LYS A 2 13.05 -0.70 0.30
CA LYS A 2 12.26 0.55 0.20
C LYS A 2 11.15 0.50 1.26
N ASP A 3 10.95 1.61 1.97
CA ASP A 3 9.88 1.72 2.96
C ASP A 3 8.51 1.56 2.27
N PHE A 4 7.70 0.62 2.75
CA PHE A 4 6.41 0.26 2.15
C PHE A 4 5.47 1.49 2.07
N LEU A 5 5.41 2.30 3.13
CA LEU A 5 4.60 3.52 3.15
C LEU A 5 5.04 4.48 2.04
N SER A 6 6.33 4.68 1.87
CA SER A 6 6.87 5.58 0.84
C SER A 6 6.48 5.12 -0.57
N VAL A 7 6.51 3.81 -0.84
CA VAL A 7 6.06 3.26 -2.13
C VAL A 7 4.57 3.44 -2.33
N VAL A 8 3.76 3.19 -1.30
CA VAL A 8 2.29 3.39 -1.35
C VAL A 8 1.95 4.85 -1.61
N LYS A 9 2.59 5.80 -0.92
CA LYS A 9 2.37 7.25 -1.15
C LYS A 9 2.68 7.64 -2.59
N LYS A 10 3.82 7.18 -3.12
CA LYS A 10 4.20 7.43 -4.51
C LYS A 10 3.20 6.82 -5.50
N PHE A 11 2.70 5.62 -5.21
CA PHE A 11 1.68 4.96 -6.03
C PHE A 11 0.37 5.76 -6.08
N ILE A 12 -0.13 6.23 -4.92
CA ILE A 12 -1.32 7.07 -4.82
C ILE A 12 -1.16 8.35 -5.64
N GLU A 13 0.00 9.01 -5.52
CA GLU A 13 0.33 10.22 -6.28
C GLU A 13 0.38 9.97 -7.79
N GLN A 14 1.04 8.88 -8.23
CA GLN A 14 1.12 8.52 -9.66
C GLN A 14 -0.24 8.17 -10.26
N LYS A 15 -1.14 7.59 -9.48
CA LYS A 15 -2.51 7.27 -9.92
C LYS A 15 -3.43 8.47 -9.93
N GLY A 16 -3.01 9.60 -9.35
CA GLY A 16 -3.84 10.79 -9.26
C GLY A 16 -5.11 10.57 -8.43
N PHE A 17 -5.06 9.65 -7.46
CA PHE A 17 -6.18 9.46 -6.53
C PHE A 17 -6.39 10.77 -5.75
N LYS A 18 -7.63 11.27 -5.77
CA LYS A 18 -7.98 12.51 -5.06
C LYS A 18 -7.82 12.36 -3.55
N GLU A 19 -8.05 11.15 -3.05
CA GLU A 19 -7.95 10.81 -1.65
C GLU A 19 -6.52 10.38 -1.33
N LYS A 20 -5.91 11.04 -0.34
CA LYS A 20 -4.64 10.63 0.28
C LYS A 20 -4.93 9.77 1.50
N LEU A 21 -3.92 9.02 1.95
CA LEU A 21 -3.99 8.29 3.21
C LEU A 21 -4.34 9.26 4.35
N SER A 22 -5.38 8.90 5.11
CA SER A 22 -5.65 9.54 6.41
C SER A 22 -4.48 9.28 7.39
N SER A 23 -4.41 10.04 8.48
CA SER A 23 -3.40 9.81 9.53
C SER A 23 -3.44 8.38 10.09
N ILE A 24 -4.64 7.79 10.16
CA ILE A 24 -4.83 6.39 10.57
C ILE A 24 -4.31 5.45 9.49
N GLY A 25 -4.68 5.69 8.21
CA GLY A 25 -4.19 4.90 7.08
C GLY A 25 -2.66 4.93 6.98
N GLU A 26 -2.03 6.09 7.21
CA GLU A 26 -0.57 6.18 7.29
C GLU A 26 0.02 5.33 8.41
N SER A 27 -0.57 5.39 9.60
CA SER A 27 -0.12 4.58 10.75
C SER A 27 -0.22 3.08 10.45
N ASN A 28 -1.34 2.66 9.86
CA ASN A 28 -1.57 1.28 9.42
C ASN A 28 -0.53 0.85 8.38
N MET A 29 -0.27 1.67 7.36
CA MET A 29 0.73 1.36 6.34
C MET A 29 2.15 1.31 6.89
N ARG A 30 2.50 2.11 7.91
CA ARG A 30 3.79 1.96 8.63
C ARG A 30 3.86 0.62 9.36
N GLN A 31 2.77 0.20 10.01
CA GLN A 31 2.73 -1.10 10.69
C GLN A 31 2.86 -2.24 9.67
N VAL A 32 2.15 -2.17 8.54
CA VAL A 32 2.27 -3.13 7.44
C VAL A 32 3.71 -3.20 6.92
N GLY A 33 4.38 -2.06 6.76
CA GLY A 33 5.79 -2.02 6.38
C GLY A 33 6.71 -2.73 7.38
N ARG A 34 6.47 -2.57 8.69
CA ARG A 34 7.20 -3.29 9.75
C ARG A 34 6.92 -4.80 9.74
N ASP A 35 5.66 -5.18 9.58
CA ASP A 35 5.25 -6.59 9.53
C ASP A 35 5.83 -7.28 8.29
N LEU A 36 5.91 -6.57 7.16
CA LEU A 36 6.56 -7.06 5.93
C LEU A 36 8.08 -7.20 6.12
N ALA A 37 8.74 -6.19 6.69
CA ALA A 37 10.19 -6.21 6.92
C ALA A 37 10.63 -7.28 7.92
N SER A 38 9.76 -7.62 8.88
CA SER A 38 9.99 -8.72 9.83
C SER A 38 9.64 -10.10 9.28
N GLY A 39 9.08 -10.19 8.07
CA GLY A 39 8.63 -11.46 7.47
C GLY A 39 7.36 -12.04 8.10
N LYS A 40 6.71 -11.31 9.01
CA LYS A 40 5.44 -11.71 9.64
C LYS A 40 4.31 -11.82 8.62
N ILE A 41 4.36 -11.00 7.56
CA ILE A 41 3.45 -11.06 6.42
C ILE A 41 4.23 -11.10 5.11
N THR A 42 3.60 -11.63 4.07
CA THR A 42 4.14 -11.62 2.71
C THR A 42 3.86 -10.29 2.01
N LEU A 43 4.56 -10.05 0.89
CA LEU A 43 4.31 -8.89 0.04
C LEU A 43 2.86 -8.84 -0.46
N ASP A 44 2.29 -9.98 -0.84
CA ASP A 44 0.90 -10.07 -1.29
C ASP A 44 -0.09 -9.69 -0.18
N GLN A 45 0.17 -10.14 1.05
CA GLN A 45 -0.63 -9.77 2.22
C GLN A 45 -0.52 -8.27 2.55
N ALA A 46 0.68 -7.69 2.42
CA ALA A 46 0.88 -6.26 2.60
C ALA A 46 0.07 -5.44 1.59
N ILE A 47 0.08 -5.86 0.32
CA ILE A 47 -0.74 -5.25 -0.74
C ILE A 47 -2.24 -5.41 -0.43
N ASP A 48 -2.68 -6.60 0.01
CA ASP A 48 -4.08 -6.83 0.38
C ASP A 48 -4.53 -5.96 1.55
N LEU A 49 -3.66 -5.70 2.52
CA LEU A 49 -3.95 -4.79 3.64
C LEU A 49 -4.09 -3.34 3.15
N PHE A 50 -3.25 -2.91 2.20
CA PHE A 50 -3.43 -1.62 1.53
C PHE A 50 -4.76 -1.54 0.76
N LEU A 51 -5.12 -2.58 0.00
CA LEU A 51 -6.39 -2.62 -0.74
C LEU A 51 -7.62 -2.68 0.16
N LYS A 52 -7.49 -3.18 1.39
CA LYS A 52 -8.59 -3.22 2.36
C LYS A 52 -8.82 -1.90 3.08
N GLU A 53 -7.89 -0.94 2.99
CA GLU A 53 -8.11 0.40 3.54
C GLU A 53 -9.33 1.03 2.88
N ARG A 54 -10.19 1.61 3.73
CA ARG A 54 -11.53 2.08 3.37
C ARG A 54 -11.49 3.08 2.21
N ASP A 55 -10.42 3.84 2.13
CA ASP A 55 -10.20 4.91 1.14
C ASP A 55 -9.78 4.37 -0.25
N TYR A 56 -9.34 3.11 -0.36
CA TYR A 56 -8.78 2.57 -1.61
C TYR A 56 -9.43 1.28 -2.11
N LYS A 57 -10.24 0.62 -1.27
CA LYS A 57 -10.93 -0.63 -1.62
C LYS A 57 -11.75 -0.57 -2.90
N TYR A 58 -12.28 0.60 -3.24
CA TYR A 58 -13.08 0.81 -4.45
C TYR A 58 -12.33 1.52 -5.58
N LEU A 59 -11.13 2.04 -5.31
CA LEU A 59 -10.31 2.79 -6.28
C LEU A 59 -9.23 1.94 -6.95
N VAL A 60 -8.87 0.80 -6.33
CA VAL A 60 -7.72 0.01 -6.72
C VAL A 60 -8.18 -1.35 -7.25
N GLY A 61 -8.11 -1.53 -8.57
CA GLY A 61 -8.50 -2.75 -9.27
C GLY A 61 -7.36 -3.76 -9.45
N ARG A 62 -7.60 -4.79 -10.26
CA ARG A 62 -6.63 -5.88 -10.53
C ARG A 62 -5.33 -5.35 -11.16
N LYS A 63 -5.43 -4.40 -12.09
CA LYS A 63 -4.28 -3.81 -12.79
C LYS A 63 -3.41 -3.00 -11.83
N GLU A 64 -4.04 -2.24 -10.96
CA GLU A 64 -3.37 -1.43 -9.95
C GLU A 64 -2.61 -2.29 -8.94
N ARG A 65 -3.16 -3.45 -8.56
CA ARG A 65 -2.48 -4.42 -7.71
C ARG A 65 -1.15 -4.88 -8.33
N GLU A 66 -1.16 -5.23 -9.60
CA GLU A 66 0.03 -5.69 -10.32
C GLU A 66 1.09 -4.59 -10.45
N GLU A 67 0.66 -3.35 -10.68
CA GLU A 67 1.58 -2.20 -10.73
C GLU A 67 2.21 -1.90 -9.36
N LEU A 68 1.42 -1.92 -8.30
CA LEU A 68 1.94 -1.74 -6.94
C LEU A 68 2.93 -2.85 -6.56
N ALA A 69 2.62 -4.10 -6.92
CA ALA A 69 3.53 -5.24 -6.72
C ALA A 69 4.87 -5.05 -7.45
N LYS A 70 4.86 -4.49 -8.67
CA LYS A 70 6.08 -4.16 -9.42
C LYS A 70 6.89 -3.06 -8.76
N MET A 71 6.26 -2.08 -8.13
CA MET A 71 6.96 -0.98 -7.43
C MET A 71 7.62 -1.42 -6.13
N LEU A 72 7.08 -2.48 -5.50
CA LEU A 72 7.54 -3.03 -4.23
C LEU A 72 8.62 -4.12 -4.39
N LYS A 73 8.79 -4.69 -5.58
CA LYS A 73 9.95 -5.53 -5.95
C LYS A 73 11.22 -4.69 -6.15
#